data_AF-A0A7X6MA11-F1
#
_entry.id   AF-A0A7X6MA11-F1
#
_cell.length_a   1.000
_cell.length_b   1.000
_cell.length_c   1.000
_cell.angle_alpha   90.00
_cell.angle_beta   90.00
_cell.angle_gamma   90.00
#
_symmetry.space_group_name_H-M   'P 1'
#
loop_
_entity.id
_entity.type
_entity.pdbx_description
1 polymer ?
#
loop_
_entity_poly.entity_id
_entity_poly.type
_entity_poly.pdbx_seq_one_letter_code
_entity_poly.pdbx_strand_id
1 'polypeptide(L)'
;MTQPPPAPDADSAARLIRHLVTTDRDAAVLLTAHPGPHWTLDLAAAVWSLPVPETRARLDRLVHSGVLTRHDDGHHTMAIEVRAALERTASTVLLPGCRRARARVVSHYAEHAIAADLALDPGRWRWHPPMVEQVRLTTRDQLSSRAQAHAWFHDELDNLREVAGMAHRTSHHQQAVLIAEAIGVWDELQRPSGTRGIIDLGLASAESLGDDGAHALMHHAIALWHLRRREHDLALASINYALALWMSSEQPRRSHHYHKRGLTHFYLAVSYAYGQASHHLMAAHYAQLALHSGEELGWRRDIAVARYRQALPLYIDEHWTQTAALLQSALPPLVENNEELMAAWVHRDLCEVLMDLGRYDSAHEHGQAALALAPQEQAPLLCGQVHESLAWVARKQGDHDLARDHFERAWSCYAPLDSPLAVQMLVSSLDFTNPST
;
A
#
# COMPACT_ATOMS: atom_id res chain seq x y z
N MET A 1 30.45 -16.21 6.76
CA MET A 1 30.03 -15.02 7.51
C MET A 1 31.25 -14.19 7.86
N THR A 2 31.69 -13.35 6.92
CA THR A 2 32.73 -12.35 7.16
C THR A 2 32.06 -11.15 7.82
N GLN A 3 32.46 -10.83 9.04
CA GLN A 3 32.01 -9.64 9.75
C GLN A 3 32.25 -8.41 8.86
N PRO A 4 31.25 -7.52 8.67
CA PRO A 4 31.49 -6.27 7.95
C PRO A 4 32.60 -5.49 8.68
N PRO A 5 33.50 -4.82 7.93
CA PRO A 5 34.61 -4.07 8.53
C PRO A 5 34.08 -3.01 9.51
N PRO A 6 34.79 -2.75 10.62
CA PRO A 6 34.37 -1.74 11.60
C PRO A 6 34.25 -0.35 10.94
N ALA A 7 33.20 0.39 11.29
CA ALA A 7 32.97 1.73 10.78
C ALA A 7 34.17 2.65 11.10
N PRO A 8 34.63 3.47 10.14
CA PRO A 8 35.77 4.36 10.36
C PRO A 8 35.40 5.48 11.36
N ASP A 9 36.33 5.79 12.27
CA ASP A 9 36.20 7.00 13.10
C ASP A 9 36.24 8.28 12.25
N ALA A 10 35.83 9.41 12.82
CA ALA A 10 35.66 10.67 12.08
C ALA A 10 36.95 11.15 11.37
N ASP A 11 38.12 10.87 11.93
CA ASP A 11 39.41 11.25 11.34
C ASP A 11 39.80 10.30 10.20
N SER A 12 39.47 9.01 10.32
CA SER A 12 39.62 8.01 9.26
C SER A 12 38.69 8.30 8.07
N ALA A 13 37.44 8.71 8.33
CA ALA A 13 36.49 9.12 7.29
C ALA A 13 36.99 10.35 6.50
N ALA A 14 37.52 11.36 7.19
CA ALA A 14 38.08 12.54 6.55
C ALA A 14 39.33 12.20 5.71
N ARG A 15 40.19 11.30 6.20
CA ARG A 15 41.33 10.78 5.43
C ARG A 15 40.87 10.04 4.18
N LEU A 16 39.89 9.15 4.29
CA LEU A 16 39.34 8.38 3.19
C LEU A 16 38.84 9.30 2.05
N ILE A 17 38.04 10.32 2.38
CA ILE A 17 37.49 11.26 1.40
C ILE A 17 38.59 12.08 0.68
N ARG A 18 39.66 12.45 1.39
CA ARG A 18 40.79 13.20 0.78
C ARG A 18 41.52 12.42 -0.31
N HIS A 19 41.55 11.09 -0.22
CA HIS A 19 42.24 10.23 -1.19
C HIS A 19 41.37 9.86 -2.40
N LEU A 20 40.07 10.19 -2.39
CA LEU A 20 39.20 9.99 -3.53
C LEU A 20 39.56 10.95 -4.67
N VAL A 21 39.57 10.42 -5.90
CA VAL A 21 39.61 11.24 -7.12
C VAL A 21 38.38 12.14 -7.15
N THR A 22 38.53 13.38 -7.62
CA THR A 22 37.48 14.42 -7.60
C THR A 22 36.14 13.92 -8.15
N THR A 23 36.14 13.18 -9.26
CA THR A 23 34.90 12.65 -9.86
C THR A 23 34.16 11.66 -8.96
N ASP A 24 34.88 10.78 -8.27
CA ASP A 24 34.27 9.78 -7.38
C ASP A 24 33.87 10.43 -6.04
N ARG A 25 34.62 11.44 -5.59
CA ARG A 25 34.24 12.28 -4.44
C ARG A 25 32.96 13.06 -4.71
N ASP A 26 32.86 13.75 -5.83
CA ASP A 26 31.67 14.51 -6.22
C ASP A 26 30.46 13.58 -6.35
N ALA A 27 30.64 12.40 -6.94
CA ALA A 27 29.59 11.38 -7.03
C ALA A 27 29.14 10.89 -5.64
N ALA A 28 30.07 10.64 -4.72
CA ALA A 28 29.76 10.25 -3.35
C ALA A 28 29.03 11.38 -2.59
N VAL A 29 29.40 12.64 -2.80
CA VAL A 29 28.67 13.82 -2.27
C VAL A 29 27.25 13.86 -2.81
N LEU A 30 27.03 13.58 -4.10
CA LEU A 30 25.67 13.55 -4.66
C LEU A 30 24.81 12.42 -4.07
N LEU A 31 25.40 11.28 -3.69
CA LEU A 31 24.67 10.19 -3.04
C LEU A 31 24.15 10.58 -1.65
N THR A 32 24.80 11.51 -0.93
CA THR A 32 24.29 11.97 0.37
C THR A 32 22.98 12.75 0.26
N ALA A 33 22.54 13.10 -0.96
CA ALA A 33 21.21 13.63 -1.21
C ALA A 33 20.09 12.63 -0.87
N HIS A 34 20.36 11.33 -0.85
CA HIS A 34 19.40 10.33 -0.40
C HIS A 34 19.42 10.24 1.13
N PRO A 35 18.27 10.40 1.82
CA PRO A 35 18.24 10.52 3.27
C PRO A 35 18.20 9.18 4.01
N GLY A 36 17.92 8.08 3.30
CA GLY A 36 17.66 6.78 3.92
C GLY A 36 18.92 5.94 4.21
N PRO A 37 18.73 4.80 4.90
CA PRO A 37 19.81 3.92 5.33
C PRO A 37 20.57 3.22 4.19
N HIS A 38 19.93 2.96 3.06
CA HIS A 38 20.51 2.19 1.96
C HIS A 38 19.98 2.65 0.60
N TRP A 39 20.65 2.24 -0.48
CA TRP A 39 20.19 2.48 -1.85
C TRP A 39 20.54 1.35 -2.81
N THR A 40 19.71 1.21 -3.83
CA THR A 40 19.88 0.27 -4.94
C THR A 40 20.76 0.84 -6.05
N LEU A 41 21.17 -0.04 -6.98
CA LEU A 41 21.86 0.36 -8.21
C LEU A 41 21.02 1.34 -9.04
N ASP A 42 19.72 1.11 -9.14
CA ASP A 42 18.81 1.92 -9.96
C ASP A 42 18.62 3.32 -9.38
N LEU A 43 18.54 3.45 -8.06
CA LEU A 43 18.53 4.74 -7.39
C LEU A 43 19.83 5.51 -7.61
N ALA A 44 20.99 4.85 -7.51
CA ALA A 44 22.27 5.50 -7.79
C ALA A 44 22.35 5.98 -9.26
N ALA A 45 21.82 5.18 -10.20
CA ALA A 45 21.71 5.55 -11.61
C ALA A 45 20.81 6.77 -11.80
N ALA A 46 19.68 6.84 -11.10
CA ALA A 46 18.81 8.01 -11.10
C ALA A 46 19.56 9.24 -10.58
N VAL A 47 20.15 9.18 -9.38
CA VAL A 47 20.87 10.28 -8.71
C VAL A 47 21.94 10.90 -9.61
N TRP A 48 22.80 10.06 -10.21
CA TRP A 48 23.87 10.51 -11.09
C TRP A 48 23.41 10.80 -12.52
N SER A 49 22.23 10.32 -12.91
CA SER A 49 21.72 10.34 -14.27
C SER A 49 22.69 9.72 -15.26
N LEU A 50 23.06 8.48 -14.96
CA LEU A 50 23.98 7.68 -15.75
C LEU A 50 23.35 6.33 -16.14
N PRO A 51 23.78 5.75 -17.28
CA PRO A 51 23.44 4.38 -17.63
C PRO A 51 23.86 3.38 -16.54
N VAL A 52 23.06 2.33 -16.35
CA VAL A 52 23.31 1.27 -15.34
C VAL A 52 24.74 0.70 -15.37
N PRO A 53 25.37 0.41 -16.53
CA PRO A 53 26.73 -0.10 -16.56
C PRO A 53 27.77 0.88 -15.99
N GLU A 54 27.63 2.18 -16.29
CA GLU A 54 28.53 3.22 -15.78
C GLU A 54 28.33 3.47 -14.28
N THR A 55 27.07 3.44 -13.85
CA THR A 55 26.69 3.52 -12.43
C THR A 55 27.30 2.37 -11.65
N ARG A 56 27.21 1.13 -12.16
CA ARG A 56 27.78 -0.06 -11.52
C ARG A 56 29.29 0.08 -11.36
N ALA A 57 30.00 0.42 -12.44
CA ALA A 57 31.44 0.62 -12.39
C ALA A 57 31.86 1.70 -11.37
N ARG A 58 31.02 2.74 -11.20
CA ARG A 58 31.27 3.79 -10.20
C ARG A 58 30.98 3.33 -8.77
N LEU A 59 29.89 2.61 -8.53
CA LEU A 59 29.61 2.02 -7.23
C LEU A 59 30.71 1.05 -6.82
N ASP A 60 31.20 0.20 -7.72
CA ASP A 60 32.30 -0.73 -7.45
C ASP A 60 33.59 0.00 -7.01
N ARG A 61 33.90 1.16 -7.61
CA ARG A 61 35.04 2.01 -7.16
C ARG A 61 34.81 2.62 -5.77
N LEU A 62 33.59 3.04 -5.47
CA LEU A 62 33.23 3.58 -4.15
C LEU A 62 33.23 2.48 -3.06
N VAL A 63 32.85 1.26 -3.41
CA VAL A 63 32.96 0.08 -2.55
C VAL A 63 34.43 -0.27 -2.33
N HIS A 64 35.24 -0.31 -3.39
CA HIS A 64 36.67 -0.62 -3.29
C HIS A 64 37.46 0.40 -2.46
N SER A 65 37.03 1.67 -2.47
CA SER A 65 37.65 2.73 -1.65
C SER A 65 37.14 2.77 -0.21
N GLY A 66 36.18 1.92 0.17
CA GLY A 66 35.61 1.86 1.51
C GLY A 66 34.61 2.99 1.83
N VAL A 67 34.18 3.77 0.83
CA VAL A 67 33.10 4.76 1.00
C VAL A 67 31.77 4.06 1.21
N LEU A 68 31.53 2.97 0.46
CA LEU A 68 30.30 2.20 0.48
C LEU A 68 30.56 0.76 0.91
N THR A 69 29.55 0.15 1.52
CA THR A 69 29.49 -1.30 1.74
C THR A 69 28.36 -1.86 0.87
N ARG A 70 28.67 -2.88 0.07
CA ARG A 70 27.69 -3.65 -0.71
C ARG A 70 27.25 -4.87 0.10
N HIS A 71 25.95 -5.08 0.18
CA HIS A 71 25.32 -6.23 0.84
C HIS A 71 24.93 -7.31 -0.18
N ASP A 72 24.65 -8.52 0.30
CA ASP A 72 24.36 -9.69 -0.55
C ASP A 72 23.04 -9.55 -1.32
N ASP A 73 22.11 -8.74 -0.82
CA ASP A 73 20.82 -8.38 -1.43
C ASP A 73 20.95 -7.31 -2.54
N GLY A 74 22.15 -6.81 -2.79
CA GLY A 74 22.42 -5.77 -3.80
C GLY A 74 22.29 -4.34 -3.29
N HIS A 75 21.92 -4.13 -2.02
CA HIS A 75 21.87 -2.82 -1.41
C HIS A 75 23.26 -2.29 -1.08
N HIS A 76 23.39 -0.96 -1.14
CA HIS A 76 24.59 -0.24 -0.75
C HIS A 76 24.30 0.63 0.47
N THR A 77 25.24 0.66 1.40
CA THR A 77 25.16 1.50 2.61
C THR A 77 26.41 2.36 2.73
N MET A 78 26.29 3.47 3.45
CA MET A 78 27.39 4.38 3.76
C MET A 78 27.44 4.59 5.28
N ALA A 79 28.62 4.45 5.86
CA ALA A 79 28.82 4.72 7.29
C ALA A 79 28.43 6.17 7.61
N ILE A 80 27.79 6.38 8.77
CA ILE A 80 27.24 7.68 9.18
C ILE A 80 28.34 8.76 9.23
N GLU A 81 29.53 8.39 9.69
CA GLU A 81 30.70 9.26 9.79
C GLU A 81 31.20 9.69 8.41
N VAL A 82 31.21 8.77 7.44
CA VAL A 82 31.59 9.03 6.05
C VAL A 82 30.55 9.94 5.38
N ARG A 83 29.27 9.65 5.56
CA ARG A 83 28.16 10.49 5.08
C ARG A 83 28.28 11.92 5.60
N ALA A 84 28.43 12.08 6.92
CA ALA A 84 28.56 13.39 7.54
C ALA A 84 29.81 14.15 7.06
N ALA A 85 30.91 13.45 6.80
CA ALA A 85 32.13 14.06 6.26
C ALA A 85 31.97 14.47 4.78
N LEU A 86 31.27 13.69 3.96
CA LEU A 86 30.94 14.05 2.58
C LEU A 86 29.97 15.25 2.52
N GLU A 87 28.96 15.29 3.38
CA GLU A 87 28.04 16.42 3.49
C GLU A 87 28.76 17.72 3.87
N ARG A 88 29.74 17.66 4.77
CA ARG A 88 30.62 18.81 5.07
C ARG A 88 31.51 19.22 3.89
N THR A 89 31.85 18.26 3.03
CA THR A 89 32.67 18.49 1.83
C THR A 89 31.85 19.09 0.68
N ALA A 90 30.51 19.06 0.77
CA ALA A 90 29.63 19.68 -0.20
C ALA A 90 29.84 21.21 -0.22
N SER A 91 30.74 21.67 -1.08
CA SER A 91 30.98 23.11 -1.27
C SER A 91 29.79 23.78 -1.95
N THR A 92 29.74 25.11 -1.92
CA THR A 92 28.73 25.92 -2.62
C THR A 92 28.61 25.56 -4.11
N VAL A 93 29.71 25.08 -4.73
CA VAL A 93 29.76 24.65 -6.13
C VAL A 93 28.91 23.42 -6.40
N LEU A 94 28.83 22.47 -5.46
CA LEU A 94 28.07 21.23 -5.61
C LEU A 94 26.62 21.34 -5.12
N LEU A 95 26.24 22.43 -4.42
CA LEU A 95 24.87 22.64 -3.94
C LEU A 95 23.79 22.54 -5.04
N PRO A 96 23.98 23.09 -6.26
CA PRO A 96 23.03 22.89 -7.36
C PRO A 96 22.91 21.42 -7.78
N GLY A 97 24.04 20.68 -7.77
CA GLY A 97 24.07 19.24 -8.04
C GLY A 97 23.30 18.46 -6.97
N CYS A 98 23.52 18.77 -5.70
CA CYS A 98 22.82 18.14 -4.58
C CYS A 98 21.32 18.41 -4.63
N ARG A 99 20.89 19.63 -4.99
CA ARG A 99 19.46 19.95 -5.17
C ARG A 99 18.83 19.12 -6.29
N ARG A 100 19.49 18.98 -7.43
CA ARG A 100 19.02 18.12 -8.54
C ARG A 100 19.01 16.64 -8.12
N ALA A 101 20.03 16.18 -7.40
CA ALA A 101 20.07 14.82 -6.88
C ALA A 101 18.89 14.55 -5.93
N ARG A 102 18.57 15.46 -5.01
CA ARG A 102 17.39 15.34 -4.12
C ARG A 102 16.09 15.25 -4.90
N ALA A 103 15.89 16.13 -5.89
CA ALA A 103 14.71 16.09 -6.75
C ALA A 103 14.57 14.72 -7.44
N ARG A 104 15.67 14.16 -7.95
CA ARG A 104 15.68 12.83 -8.57
C ARG A 104 15.40 11.70 -7.58
N VAL A 105 15.92 11.77 -6.35
CA VAL A 105 15.59 10.81 -5.28
C VAL A 105 14.09 10.82 -5.01
N VAL A 106 13.51 12.00 -4.80
CA VAL A 106 12.09 12.14 -4.49
C VAL A 106 11.22 11.64 -5.64
N SER A 107 11.56 11.99 -6.90
CA SER A 107 10.88 11.46 -8.08
C SER A 107 10.98 9.94 -8.16
N HIS A 108 12.18 9.38 -8.01
CA HIS A 108 12.42 7.94 -8.08
C HIS A 108 11.51 7.17 -7.11
N TYR A 109 11.48 7.57 -5.83
CA TYR A 109 10.64 6.90 -4.83
C TYR A 109 9.14 7.08 -5.07
N ALA A 110 8.69 8.28 -5.49
CA ALA A 110 7.29 8.49 -5.81
C ALA A 110 6.85 7.62 -7.00
N GLU A 111 7.67 7.53 -8.05
CA GLU A 111 7.40 6.70 -9.24
C GLU A 111 7.37 5.21 -8.88
N HIS A 112 8.33 4.72 -8.10
CA HIS A 112 8.36 3.31 -7.69
C HIS A 112 7.23 2.96 -6.73
N ALA A 113 6.86 3.86 -5.81
CA ALA A 113 5.70 3.66 -4.93
C ALA A 113 4.40 3.57 -5.73
N ILE A 114 4.21 4.46 -6.72
CA ILE A 114 3.05 4.41 -7.63
C ILE A 114 3.05 3.10 -8.44
N ALA A 115 4.21 2.67 -8.94
CA ALA A 115 4.35 1.41 -9.68
C ALA A 115 3.99 0.20 -8.81
N ALA A 116 4.45 0.17 -7.55
CA ALA A 116 4.11 -0.87 -6.59
C ALA A 116 2.61 -0.87 -6.26
N ASP A 117 2.01 0.30 -5.99
CA ASP A 117 0.57 0.43 -5.76
C ASP A 117 -0.27 0.01 -6.98
N LEU A 118 0.20 0.30 -8.20
CA LEU A 118 -0.41 -0.16 -9.46
C LEU A 118 -0.37 -1.68 -9.63
N ALA A 119 0.70 -2.33 -9.18
CA ALA A 119 0.79 -3.78 -9.20
C ALA A 119 -0.16 -4.42 -8.15
N LEU A 120 -0.37 -3.77 -7.00
CA LEU A 120 -1.28 -4.23 -5.97
C LEU A 120 -2.76 -4.06 -6.35
N ASP A 121 -3.15 -2.85 -6.77
CA ASP A 121 -4.53 -2.49 -7.16
C ASP A 121 -4.52 -1.67 -8.48
N PRO A 122 -4.54 -2.35 -9.64
CA PRO A 122 -4.40 -1.72 -10.96
C PRO A 122 -5.55 -0.76 -11.31
N GLY A 123 -6.78 -1.07 -10.90
CA GLY A 123 -7.94 -0.28 -11.26
C GLY A 123 -8.32 0.80 -10.27
N ARG A 124 -7.61 0.93 -9.14
CA ARG A 124 -7.82 1.98 -8.14
C ARG A 124 -7.84 3.37 -8.79
N TRP A 125 -8.78 4.20 -8.36
CA TRP A 125 -8.72 5.63 -8.67
C TRP A 125 -7.60 6.29 -7.86
N ARG A 126 -6.87 7.24 -8.47
CA ARG A 126 -5.78 7.98 -7.83
C ARG A 126 -5.91 9.48 -8.08
N TRP A 127 -5.35 10.28 -7.18
CA TRP A 127 -5.43 11.75 -7.26
C TRP A 127 -4.70 12.36 -8.48
N HIS A 128 -3.87 11.63 -9.22
CA HIS A 128 -3.18 12.21 -10.38
C HIS A 128 -3.01 11.28 -11.59
N PRO A 129 -4.03 11.14 -12.48
CA PRO A 129 -3.99 10.22 -13.61
C PRO A 129 -2.85 10.44 -14.63
N PRO A 130 -2.45 11.68 -15.02
CA PRO A 130 -1.42 11.87 -16.04
C PRO A 130 -0.03 11.34 -15.65
N MET A 131 0.38 11.58 -14.41
CA MET A 131 1.67 11.12 -13.90
C MET A 131 1.65 9.61 -13.62
N VAL A 132 0.54 9.10 -13.09
CA VAL A 132 0.36 7.66 -12.86
C VAL A 132 0.43 6.87 -14.17
N GLU A 133 -0.20 7.36 -15.24
CA GLU A 133 -0.16 6.68 -16.53
C GLU A 133 1.26 6.70 -17.14
N GLN A 134 1.98 7.81 -17.00
CA GLN A 134 3.38 7.88 -17.41
C GLN A 134 4.27 6.90 -16.63
N VAL A 135 4.09 6.81 -15.31
CA VAL A 135 4.78 5.81 -14.47
C VAL A 135 4.42 4.41 -14.95
N ARG A 136 3.13 4.10 -15.10
CA ARG A 136 2.68 2.79 -15.57
C ARG A 136 3.33 2.36 -16.89
N LEU A 137 3.51 3.29 -17.82
CA LEU A 137 4.16 3.03 -19.12
C LEU A 137 5.67 2.84 -18.99
N THR A 138 6.32 3.50 -18.04
CA THR A 138 7.79 3.48 -17.86
C THR A 138 8.26 2.37 -16.93
N THR A 139 7.42 1.94 -15.99
CA THR A 139 7.76 0.93 -14.96
C THR A 139 7.04 -0.40 -15.16
N ARG A 140 6.32 -0.58 -16.29
CA ARG A 140 5.52 -1.79 -16.60
C ARG A 140 6.28 -3.10 -16.37
N ASP A 141 7.58 -3.10 -16.66
CA ASP A 141 8.41 -4.30 -16.60
C ASP A 141 9.28 -4.40 -15.32
N GLN A 142 9.23 -3.38 -14.44
CA GLN A 142 10.07 -3.32 -13.22
C GLN A 142 9.43 -4.00 -12.01
N LEU A 143 8.12 -3.80 -11.80
CA LEU A 143 7.34 -4.43 -10.73
C LEU A 143 6.15 -5.14 -11.38
N SER A 144 6.40 -6.32 -11.95
CA SER A 144 5.43 -7.04 -12.79
C SER A 144 4.49 -7.95 -12.00
N SER A 145 4.67 -8.07 -10.68
CA SER A 145 3.83 -8.91 -9.81
C SER A 145 3.56 -8.28 -8.45
N ARG A 146 2.44 -8.68 -7.82
CA ARG A 146 2.11 -8.28 -6.45
C ARG A 146 3.19 -8.68 -5.45
N ALA A 147 3.76 -9.88 -5.60
CA ALA A 147 4.83 -10.35 -4.73
C ALA A 147 6.04 -9.40 -4.74
N GLN A 148 6.45 -8.93 -5.92
CA GLN A 148 7.52 -7.93 -6.05
C GLN A 148 7.14 -6.59 -5.41
N ALA A 149 5.90 -6.14 -5.60
CA ALA A 149 5.43 -4.89 -4.99
C ALA A 149 5.42 -4.95 -3.46
N HIS A 150 4.96 -6.08 -2.88
CA HIS A 150 5.00 -6.30 -1.43
C HIS A 150 6.43 -6.31 -0.88
N ALA A 151 7.34 -7.05 -1.53
CA ALA A 151 8.74 -7.11 -1.14
C ALA A 151 9.39 -5.72 -1.21
N TRP A 152 9.14 -4.97 -2.29
CA TRP A 152 9.66 -3.62 -2.47
C TRP A 152 9.18 -2.66 -1.37
N PHE A 153 7.88 -2.62 -1.06
CA PHE A 153 7.37 -1.76 0.01
C PHE A 153 7.96 -2.14 1.38
N HIS A 154 8.13 -3.43 1.63
CA HIS A 154 8.73 -3.92 2.87
C HIS A 154 10.19 -3.46 3.01
N ASP A 155 10.99 -3.67 1.97
CA ASP A 155 12.43 -3.37 1.98
C ASP A 155 12.70 -1.86 1.99
N GLU A 156 11.87 -1.08 1.29
CA GLU A 156 12.05 0.36 1.12
C GLU A 156 11.27 1.21 2.14
N LEU A 157 10.58 0.61 3.13
CA LEU A 157 9.73 1.35 4.07
C LEU A 157 10.49 2.46 4.81
N ASP A 158 11.70 2.18 5.30
CA ASP A 158 12.53 3.17 5.99
C ASP A 158 12.98 4.29 5.05
N ASN A 159 13.30 3.95 3.80
CA ASN A 159 13.64 4.94 2.79
C ASN A 159 12.42 5.81 2.45
N LEU A 160 11.22 5.24 2.31
CA LEU A 160 9.99 5.97 2.04
C LEU A 160 9.67 6.98 3.15
N ARG A 161 9.88 6.62 4.42
CA ARG A 161 9.73 7.55 5.56
C ARG A 161 10.67 8.74 5.45
N GLU A 162 11.96 8.47 5.28
CA GLU A 162 13.00 9.51 5.19
C GLU A 162 12.82 10.40 3.95
N VAL A 163 12.46 9.80 2.82
CA VAL A 163 12.24 10.51 1.56
C VAL A 163 10.97 11.35 1.60
N ALA A 164 9.87 10.86 2.19
CA ALA A 164 8.66 11.68 2.40
C ALA A 164 8.98 12.91 3.28
N GLY A 165 9.75 12.71 4.34
CA GLY A 165 10.19 13.80 5.22
C GLY A 165 11.08 14.81 4.48
N MET A 166 12.03 14.34 3.67
CA MET A 166 12.88 15.18 2.84
C MET A 166 12.07 15.94 1.77
N ALA A 167 11.12 15.27 1.11
CA ALA A 167 10.27 15.84 0.08
C ALA A 167 9.49 17.05 0.63
N HIS A 168 8.85 16.89 1.81
CA HIS A 168 8.17 17.99 2.49
C HIS A 168 9.11 19.16 2.81
N ARG A 169 10.26 18.89 3.46
CA ARG A 169 11.24 19.94 3.84
C ARG A 169 11.85 20.70 2.65
N THR A 170 11.83 20.09 1.47
CA THR A 170 12.41 20.65 0.25
C THR A 170 11.35 21.12 -0.76
N SER A 171 10.10 21.26 -0.31
CA SER A 171 8.97 21.75 -1.10
C SER A 171 8.58 20.87 -2.30
N HIS A 172 8.94 19.59 -2.28
CA HIS A 172 8.44 18.57 -3.21
C HIS A 172 7.11 17.99 -2.68
N HIS A 173 6.17 18.87 -2.35
CA HIS A 173 4.94 18.51 -1.63
C HIS A 173 4.06 17.53 -2.42
N GLN A 174 3.99 17.68 -3.74
CA GLN A 174 3.23 16.76 -4.60
C GLN A 174 3.75 15.32 -4.48
N GLN A 175 5.06 15.12 -4.50
CA GLN A 175 5.66 13.79 -4.38
C GLN A 175 5.47 13.20 -2.98
N ALA A 176 5.50 14.02 -1.92
CA ALA A 176 5.20 13.57 -0.56
C ALA A 176 3.74 13.04 -0.46
N VAL A 177 2.77 13.75 -1.05
CA VAL A 177 1.37 13.29 -1.13
C VAL A 177 1.26 11.98 -1.90
N LEU A 178 1.96 11.83 -3.02
CA LEU A 178 1.92 10.62 -3.85
C LEU A 178 2.54 9.40 -3.16
N ILE A 179 3.65 9.60 -2.43
CA ILE A 179 4.24 8.54 -1.60
C ILE A 179 3.23 8.10 -0.52
N ALA A 180 2.56 9.05 0.13
CA ALA A 180 1.53 8.76 1.14
C ALA A 180 0.27 8.11 0.55
N GLU A 181 -0.11 8.44 -0.67
CA GLU A 181 -1.24 7.79 -1.37
C GLU A 181 -0.94 6.34 -1.74
N ALA A 182 0.27 6.11 -2.25
CA ALA A 182 0.69 4.82 -2.81
C ALA A 182 0.89 3.75 -1.73
N ILE A 183 1.26 4.13 -0.51
CA ILE A 183 1.43 3.16 0.58
C ILE A 183 0.08 2.62 1.10
N GLY A 184 -1.04 3.25 0.77
CA GLY A 184 -2.35 2.99 1.39
C GLY A 184 -2.85 1.54 1.25
N VAL A 185 -2.82 0.96 0.05
CA VAL A 185 -3.30 -0.41 -0.19
C VAL A 185 -2.42 -1.43 0.54
N TRP A 186 -1.10 -1.25 0.44
CA TRP A 186 -0.15 -2.11 1.15
C TRP A 186 -0.32 -2.02 2.66
N ASP A 187 -0.50 -0.82 3.20
CA ASP A 187 -0.78 -0.57 4.62
C ASP A 187 -2.08 -1.26 5.10
N GLU A 188 -3.14 -1.26 4.28
CA GLU A 188 -4.38 -1.97 4.60
C GLU A 188 -4.20 -3.50 4.68
N LEU A 189 -3.44 -4.06 3.74
CA LEU A 189 -3.21 -5.51 3.62
C LEU A 189 -2.22 -6.06 4.66
N GLN A 190 -1.12 -5.34 4.89
CA GLN A 190 0.04 -5.83 5.65
C GLN A 190 0.17 -5.21 7.03
N ARG A 191 -0.51 -4.08 7.29
CA ARG A 191 -0.48 -3.35 8.56
C ARG A 191 0.93 -3.12 9.16
N PRO A 192 1.88 -2.59 8.38
CA PRO A 192 3.23 -2.37 8.88
C PRO A 192 3.24 -1.23 9.91
N SER A 193 4.18 -1.30 10.85
CA SER A 193 4.41 -0.20 11.78
C SER A 193 4.87 1.07 11.05
N GLY A 194 4.68 2.25 11.65
CA GLY A 194 5.28 3.52 11.19
C GLY A 194 4.85 4.07 9.82
N THR A 195 3.79 3.56 9.18
CA THR A 195 3.19 4.16 7.98
C THR A 195 2.45 5.47 8.29
N ARG A 196 1.98 5.65 9.54
CA ARG A 196 1.30 6.87 10.00
C ARG A 196 2.12 8.14 9.77
N GLY A 197 3.43 8.10 10.04
CA GLY A 197 4.29 9.27 9.85
C GLY A 197 4.35 9.72 8.39
N ILE A 198 4.27 8.79 7.44
CA ILE A 198 4.21 9.10 6.00
C ILE A 198 2.88 9.78 5.66
N ILE A 199 1.77 9.27 6.20
CA ILE A 199 0.42 9.86 6.00
C ILE A 199 0.37 11.29 6.55
N ASP A 200 0.93 11.53 7.74
CA ASP A 200 0.98 12.87 8.35
C ASP A 200 1.83 13.86 7.53
N LEU A 201 2.97 13.41 7.00
CA LEU A 201 3.79 14.20 6.07
C LEU A 201 3.07 14.48 4.75
N GLY A 202 2.28 13.53 4.27
CA GLY A 202 1.40 13.69 3.12
C GLY A 202 0.35 14.77 3.37
N LEU A 203 -0.33 14.75 4.52
CA LEU A 203 -1.31 15.77 4.90
C LEU A 203 -0.67 17.17 4.99
N ALA A 204 0.44 17.32 5.72
CA ALA A 204 1.14 18.61 5.82
C ALA A 204 1.64 19.12 4.46
N SER A 205 1.95 18.20 3.54
CA SER A 205 2.31 18.56 2.16
C SER A 205 1.11 18.96 1.32
N ALA A 206 -0.05 18.32 1.49
CA ALA A 206 -1.29 18.76 0.88
C ALA A 206 -1.68 20.18 1.33
N GLU A 207 -1.49 20.49 2.62
CA GLU A 207 -1.67 21.83 3.21
C GLU A 207 -0.75 22.86 2.57
N SER A 208 0.50 22.49 2.36
CA SER A 208 1.48 23.36 1.71
C SER A 208 1.19 23.58 0.21
N LEU A 209 0.53 22.63 -0.46
CA LEU A 209 0.07 22.77 -1.85
C LEU A 209 -1.16 23.67 -1.97
N GLY A 210 -2.01 23.70 -0.94
CA GLY A 210 -3.34 24.32 -1.02
C GLY A 210 -4.28 23.59 -2.00
N ASP A 211 -4.09 22.28 -2.21
CA ASP A 211 -4.94 21.47 -3.10
C ASP A 211 -5.97 20.66 -2.29
N ASP A 212 -7.24 21.07 -2.37
CA ASP A 212 -8.36 20.41 -1.68
C ASP A 212 -8.51 18.92 -2.03
N GLY A 213 -8.13 18.52 -3.25
CA GLY A 213 -8.17 17.13 -3.67
C GLY A 213 -7.11 16.29 -2.96
N ALA A 214 -5.90 16.84 -2.82
CA ALA A 214 -4.83 16.21 -2.04
C ALA A 214 -5.22 16.14 -0.56
N HIS A 215 -5.82 17.20 -0.01
CA HIS A 215 -6.35 17.19 1.36
C HIS A 215 -7.39 16.10 1.57
N ALA A 216 -8.40 16.03 0.70
CA ALA A 216 -9.45 15.03 0.78
C ALA A 216 -8.88 13.62 0.76
N LEU A 217 -7.91 13.36 -0.13
CA LEU A 217 -7.25 12.07 -0.22
C LEU A 217 -6.47 11.71 1.07
N MET A 218 -5.74 12.67 1.65
CA MET A 218 -5.02 12.44 2.90
C MET A 218 -5.98 12.18 4.06
N HIS A 219 -7.10 12.90 4.16
CA HIS A 219 -8.14 12.61 5.15
C HIS A 219 -8.80 11.23 4.94
N HIS A 220 -8.92 10.76 3.71
CA HIS A 220 -9.34 9.37 3.45
C HIS A 220 -8.30 8.35 3.94
N ALA A 221 -7.00 8.57 3.71
CA ALA A 221 -5.95 7.70 4.24
C ALA A 221 -5.95 7.67 5.79
N ILE A 222 -6.19 8.82 6.42
CA ILE A 222 -6.36 8.93 7.89
C ILE A 222 -7.60 8.17 8.35
N ALA A 223 -8.72 8.24 7.62
CA ALA A 223 -9.92 7.49 7.94
C ALA A 223 -9.66 5.97 7.92
N LEU A 224 -8.95 5.45 6.90
CA LEU A 224 -8.56 4.04 6.83
C LEU A 224 -7.67 3.64 8.01
N TRP A 225 -6.74 4.52 8.42
CA TRP A 225 -5.91 4.30 9.59
C TRP A 225 -6.73 4.13 10.89
N HIS A 226 -7.73 5.00 11.10
CA HIS A 226 -8.65 4.91 12.25
C HIS A 226 -9.56 3.67 12.18
N LEU A 227 -10.07 3.30 10.99
CA LEU A 227 -10.91 2.11 10.81
C LEU A 227 -10.19 0.83 11.25
N ARG A 228 -8.90 0.68 10.91
CA ARG A 228 -8.09 -0.48 11.34
C ARG A 228 -8.00 -0.62 12.85
N ARG A 229 -8.09 0.48 13.58
CA ARG A 229 -8.04 0.55 15.05
C ARG A 229 -9.43 0.50 15.70
N ARG A 230 -10.49 0.35 14.88
CA ARG A 230 -11.90 0.41 15.29
C ARG A 230 -12.29 1.74 15.95
N GLU A 231 -11.58 2.81 15.60
CA GLU A 231 -11.86 4.17 16.04
C GLU A 231 -12.90 4.81 15.10
N HIS A 232 -14.12 4.24 15.10
CA HIS A 232 -15.14 4.52 14.08
C HIS A 232 -15.55 5.99 14.00
N ASP A 233 -15.69 6.69 15.13
CA ASP A 233 -16.08 8.10 15.15
C ASP A 233 -15.05 9.00 14.45
N LEU A 234 -13.75 8.76 14.71
CA LEU A 234 -12.65 9.52 14.10
C LEU A 234 -12.54 9.21 12.61
N ALA A 235 -12.76 7.94 12.23
CA ALA A 235 -12.82 7.54 10.83
C ALA A 235 -13.96 8.23 10.08
N LEU A 236 -15.16 8.24 10.65
CA LEU A 236 -16.34 8.88 10.07
C LEU A 236 -16.17 10.40 9.96
N ALA A 237 -15.58 11.05 10.97
CA ALA A 237 -15.27 12.48 10.90
C ALA A 237 -14.30 12.78 9.74
N SER A 238 -13.21 12.00 9.64
CA SER A 238 -12.19 12.19 8.62
C SER A 238 -12.74 11.94 7.20
N ILE A 239 -13.51 10.88 6.99
CA ILE A 239 -14.02 10.54 5.66
C ILE A 239 -15.13 11.48 5.18
N ASN A 240 -15.98 11.96 6.09
CA ASN A 240 -16.99 12.96 5.75
C ASN A 240 -16.35 14.32 5.44
N TYR A 241 -15.30 14.69 6.17
CA TYR A 241 -14.52 15.89 5.86
C TYR A 241 -13.84 15.77 4.49
N ALA A 242 -13.26 14.61 4.18
CA ALA A 242 -12.69 14.33 2.87
C ALA A 242 -13.71 14.48 1.73
N LEU A 243 -14.90 13.87 1.88
CA LEU A 243 -15.97 14.00 0.89
C LEU A 243 -16.41 15.48 0.74
N ALA A 244 -16.58 16.19 1.85
CA ALA A 244 -16.97 17.59 1.83
C ALA A 244 -15.94 18.47 1.09
N LEU A 245 -14.64 18.29 1.36
CA LEU A 245 -13.56 18.97 0.65
C LEU A 245 -13.57 18.66 -0.85
N TRP A 246 -13.75 17.39 -1.22
CA TRP A 246 -13.80 17.00 -2.63
C TRP A 246 -14.98 17.68 -3.34
N MET A 247 -16.16 17.68 -2.72
CA MET A 247 -17.37 18.32 -3.24
C MET A 247 -17.25 19.85 -3.29
N SER A 248 -16.60 20.47 -2.31
CA SER A 248 -16.43 21.92 -2.25
C SER A 248 -15.35 22.44 -3.19
N SER A 249 -14.39 21.59 -3.58
CA SER A 249 -13.26 22.01 -4.42
C SER A 249 -13.72 22.85 -5.62
N GLU A 250 -13.22 24.08 -5.69
CA GLU A 250 -13.57 25.07 -6.72
C GLU A 250 -12.86 24.80 -8.05
N GLN A 251 -12.17 23.65 -8.19
CA GLN A 251 -11.46 23.34 -9.41
C GLN A 251 -12.44 23.41 -10.61
N PRO A 252 -12.04 24.01 -11.76
CA PRO A 252 -12.90 24.23 -12.93
C PRO A 252 -13.34 22.93 -13.65
N ARG A 253 -13.31 21.79 -12.96
CA ARG A 253 -13.37 20.42 -13.46
C ARG A 253 -14.51 19.59 -12.87
N ARG A 254 -15.53 20.19 -12.22
CA ARG A 254 -16.69 19.41 -11.72
C ARG A 254 -17.36 18.53 -12.78
N SER A 255 -17.36 18.97 -14.04
CA SER A 255 -17.85 18.21 -15.20
C SER A 255 -16.84 17.25 -15.81
N HIS A 256 -15.56 17.32 -15.42
CA HIS A 256 -14.50 16.48 -15.96
C HIS A 256 -14.61 15.05 -15.41
N HIS A 257 -14.44 14.04 -16.26
CA HIS A 257 -14.51 12.62 -15.88
C HIS A 257 -13.64 12.26 -14.68
N TYR A 258 -12.48 12.90 -14.55
CA TYR A 258 -11.59 12.76 -13.40
C TYR A 258 -12.26 13.12 -12.05
N HIS A 259 -12.92 14.28 -11.97
CA HIS A 259 -13.55 14.73 -10.74
C HIS A 259 -14.75 13.86 -10.38
N LYS A 260 -15.58 13.52 -11.38
CA LYS A 260 -16.71 12.61 -11.19
C LYS A 260 -16.26 11.24 -10.67
N ARG A 261 -15.19 10.67 -11.23
CA ARG A 261 -14.65 9.40 -10.74
C ARG A 261 -14.07 9.51 -9.34
N GLY A 262 -13.41 10.62 -9.01
CA GLY A 262 -12.97 10.87 -7.62
C GLY A 262 -14.16 10.92 -6.66
N LEU A 263 -15.27 11.52 -7.07
CA LEU A 263 -16.50 11.54 -6.27
C LEU A 263 -17.05 10.13 -6.06
N THR A 264 -17.08 9.29 -7.11
CA THR A 264 -17.42 7.85 -6.99
C THR A 264 -16.52 7.15 -5.98
N HIS A 265 -15.21 7.39 -6.04
CA HIS A 265 -14.24 6.84 -5.09
C HIS A 265 -14.55 7.25 -3.64
N PHE A 266 -14.82 8.53 -3.39
CA PHE A 266 -15.20 8.99 -2.04
C PHE A 266 -16.55 8.43 -1.58
N TYR A 267 -17.54 8.27 -2.45
CA TYR A 267 -18.79 7.57 -2.10
C TYR A 267 -18.54 6.11 -1.68
N LEU A 268 -17.68 5.38 -2.40
CA LEU A 268 -17.30 4.02 -2.01
C LEU A 268 -16.56 3.98 -0.67
N ALA A 269 -15.67 4.94 -0.42
CA ALA A 269 -14.91 5.03 0.83
C ALA A 269 -15.79 5.41 2.03
N VAL A 270 -16.72 6.35 1.85
CA VAL A 270 -17.70 6.73 2.88
C VAL A 270 -18.65 5.56 3.16
N SER A 271 -19.13 4.86 2.12
CA SER A 271 -19.95 3.65 2.26
C SER A 271 -19.23 2.59 3.10
N TYR A 272 -17.94 2.35 2.82
CA TYR A 272 -17.11 1.43 3.60
C TYR A 272 -17.03 1.84 5.08
N ALA A 273 -16.71 3.10 5.35
CA ALA A 273 -16.56 3.60 6.72
C ALA A 273 -17.85 3.48 7.54
N TYR A 274 -19.00 3.85 6.96
CA TYR A 274 -20.29 3.66 7.62
C TYR A 274 -20.65 2.18 7.82
N GLY A 275 -20.29 1.31 6.87
CA GLY A 275 -20.48 -0.13 7.00
C GLY A 275 -19.68 -0.71 8.17
N GLN A 276 -18.41 -0.32 8.32
CA GLN A 276 -17.56 -0.72 9.44
C GLN A 276 -18.06 -0.20 10.79
N ALA A 277 -18.74 0.95 10.80
CA ALA A 277 -19.38 1.54 11.98
C ALA A 277 -20.82 1.04 12.21
N SER A 278 -21.28 0.00 11.51
CA SER A 278 -22.64 -0.56 11.61
C SER A 278 -23.78 0.42 11.31
N HIS A 279 -23.51 1.46 10.52
CA HIS A 279 -24.51 2.41 10.04
C HIS A 279 -25.01 2.00 8.65
N HIS A 280 -25.69 0.86 8.58
CA HIS A 280 -26.03 0.16 7.33
C HIS A 280 -26.88 1.00 6.35
N LEU A 281 -27.80 1.82 6.85
CA LEU A 281 -28.60 2.73 6.01
C LEU A 281 -27.73 3.76 5.27
N MET A 282 -26.76 4.36 5.96
CA MET A 282 -25.84 5.31 5.35
C MET A 282 -24.86 4.60 4.40
N ALA A 283 -24.37 3.42 4.78
CA ALA A 283 -23.52 2.61 3.92
C ALA A 283 -24.20 2.28 2.59
N ALA A 284 -25.48 1.85 2.63
CA ALA A 284 -26.29 1.57 1.45
C ALA A 284 -26.55 2.83 0.62
N HIS A 285 -26.87 3.96 1.25
CA HIS A 285 -27.08 5.24 0.57
C HIS A 285 -25.87 5.66 -0.26
N TYR A 286 -24.67 5.64 0.33
CA TYR A 286 -23.45 6.01 -0.39
C TYR A 286 -23.05 4.97 -1.45
N ALA A 287 -23.32 3.68 -1.23
CA ALA A 287 -23.12 2.66 -2.26
C ALA A 287 -24.04 2.89 -3.48
N GLN A 288 -25.29 3.32 -3.25
CA GLN A 288 -26.23 3.71 -4.32
C GLN A 288 -25.71 4.91 -5.11
N LEU A 289 -25.19 5.95 -4.43
CA LEU A 289 -24.61 7.12 -5.09
C LEU A 289 -23.38 6.75 -5.93
N ALA A 290 -22.51 5.88 -5.41
CA ALA A 290 -21.38 5.35 -6.15
C ALA A 290 -21.82 4.56 -7.38
N LEU A 291 -22.84 3.70 -7.25
CA LEU A 291 -23.38 2.91 -8.36
C LEU A 291 -23.89 3.82 -9.47
N HIS A 292 -24.76 4.78 -9.13
CA HIS A 292 -25.34 5.71 -10.09
C HIS A 292 -24.25 6.49 -10.84
N SER A 293 -23.25 7.01 -10.10
CA SER A 293 -22.14 7.73 -10.73
C SER A 293 -21.24 6.83 -11.59
N GLY A 294 -20.99 5.58 -11.16
CA GLY A 294 -20.25 4.59 -11.94
C GLY A 294 -20.94 4.21 -13.24
N GLU A 295 -22.28 4.06 -13.21
CA GLU A 295 -23.12 3.77 -14.37
C GLU A 295 -23.12 4.93 -15.38
N GLU A 296 -23.28 6.18 -14.91
CA GLU A 296 -23.19 7.37 -15.77
C GLU A 296 -21.86 7.46 -16.51
N LEU A 297 -20.77 7.09 -15.85
CA LEU A 297 -19.43 7.16 -16.41
C LEU A 297 -19.07 5.92 -17.26
N GLY A 298 -19.78 4.79 -17.08
CA GLY A 298 -19.49 3.51 -17.73
C GLY A 298 -18.32 2.70 -17.14
N TRP A 299 -17.98 2.90 -15.86
CA TRP A 299 -16.77 2.32 -15.26
C TRP A 299 -17.11 0.99 -14.60
N ARG A 300 -16.93 -0.11 -15.35
CA ARG A 300 -17.32 -1.47 -14.94
C ARG A 300 -16.78 -1.89 -13.56
N ARG A 301 -15.53 -1.53 -13.24
CA ARG A 301 -14.92 -1.79 -11.91
C ARG A 301 -15.68 -1.06 -10.80
N ASP A 302 -15.88 0.24 -10.95
CA ASP A 302 -16.49 1.06 -9.89
C ASP A 302 -17.95 0.64 -9.66
N ILE A 303 -18.66 0.23 -10.72
CA ILE A 303 -19.99 -0.41 -10.64
C ILE A 303 -19.94 -1.72 -9.84
N ALA A 304 -18.97 -2.59 -10.11
CA ALA A 304 -18.83 -3.85 -9.38
C ALA A 304 -18.53 -3.63 -7.89
N VAL A 305 -17.63 -2.70 -7.57
CA VAL A 305 -17.31 -2.34 -6.17
C VAL A 305 -18.55 -1.72 -5.49
N ALA A 306 -19.35 -0.90 -6.19
CA ALA A 306 -20.58 -0.36 -5.63
C ALA A 306 -21.61 -1.46 -5.31
N ARG A 307 -21.81 -2.44 -6.21
CA ARG A 307 -22.69 -3.60 -5.98
C ARG A 307 -22.21 -4.45 -4.81
N TYR A 308 -20.90 -4.68 -4.74
CA TYR A 308 -20.27 -5.34 -3.60
C TYR A 308 -20.61 -4.62 -2.28
N ARG A 309 -20.45 -3.30 -2.22
CA ARG A 309 -20.80 -2.51 -1.04
C ARG A 309 -22.30 -2.53 -0.71
N GLN A 310 -23.18 -2.57 -1.70
CA GLN A 310 -24.63 -2.72 -1.49
C GLN A 310 -25.02 -4.10 -0.92
N ALA A 311 -24.25 -5.15 -1.20
CA ALA A 311 -24.52 -6.49 -0.68
C ALA A 311 -24.31 -6.57 0.85
N LEU A 312 -23.36 -5.80 1.40
CA LEU A 312 -22.99 -5.91 2.82
C LEU A 312 -24.14 -5.56 3.80
N PRO A 313 -24.89 -4.44 3.64
CA PRO A 313 -26.09 -4.19 4.45
C PRO A 313 -27.16 -5.29 4.33
N LEU A 314 -27.38 -5.81 3.12
CA LEU A 314 -28.39 -6.86 2.89
C LEU A 314 -28.01 -8.18 3.58
N TYR A 315 -26.72 -8.47 3.70
CA TYR A 315 -26.22 -9.62 4.44
C TYR A 315 -26.61 -9.53 5.92
N ILE A 316 -26.41 -8.36 6.53
CA ILE A 316 -26.74 -8.11 7.94
C ILE A 316 -28.26 -8.19 8.19
N ASP A 317 -29.06 -7.72 7.24
CA ASP A 317 -30.52 -7.83 7.29
C ASP A 317 -31.03 -9.22 6.87
N GLU A 318 -30.15 -10.23 6.79
CA GLU A 318 -30.48 -11.63 6.48
C GLU A 318 -31.14 -11.82 5.10
N HIS A 319 -30.97 -10.87 4.18
CA HIS A 319 -31.41 -11.01 2.79
C HIS A 319 -30.36 -11.78 1.96
N TRP A 320 -30.03 -13.00 2.41
CA TRP A 320 -28.92 -13.79 1.87
C TRP A 320 -29.02 -14.05 0.36
N THR A 321 -30.22 -14.33 -0.16
CA THR A 321 -30.44 -14.56 -1.61
C THR A 321 -30.13 -13.31 -2.44
N GLN A 322 -30.54 -12.14 -1.98
CA GLN A 322 -30.28 -10.87 -2.68
C GLN A 322 -28.80 -10.50 -2.59
N THR A 323 -28.19 -10.72 -1.42
CA THR A 323 -26.75 -10.56 -1.18
C THR A 323 -25.94 -11.40 -2.16
N ALA A 324 -26.23 -12.71 -2.25
CA ALA A 324 -25.55 -13.61 -3.17
C ALA A 324 -25.68 -13.17 -4.64
N ALA A 325 -26.87 -12.72 -5.05
CA ALA A 325 -27.10 -12.23 -6.41
C ALA A 325 -26.27 -10.97 -6.72
N LEU A 326 -26.18 -10.01 -5.79
CA LEU A 326 -25.36 -8.82 -5.97
C LEU A 326 -23.87 -9.18 -6.05
N LEU A 327 -23.37 -10.02 -5.15
CA LEU A 327 -21.98 -10.47 -5.15
C LEU A 327 -21.62 -11.22 -6.44
N GLN A 328 -22.49 -12.12 -6.91
CA GLN A 328 -22.32 -12.82 -8.19
C GLN A 328 -22.30 -11.85 -9.38
N SER A 329 -23.10 -10.78 -9.34
CA SER A 329 -23.11 -9.77 -10.42
C SER A 329 -21.90 -8.84 -10.40
N ALA A 330 -21.23 -8.71 -9.24
CA ALA A 330 -20.02 -7.90 -9.07
C ALA A 330 -18.77 -8.63 -9.55
N LEU A 331 -18.74 -9.95 -9.49
CA LEU A 331 -17.54 -10.75 -9.74
C LEU A 331 -17.01 -10.70 -11.19
N PRO A 332 -17.82 -10.86 -12.26
CA PRO A 332 -17.28 -10.94 -13.62
C PRO A 332 -16.48 -9.70 -14.05
N PRO A 333 -16.95 -8.46 -13.81
CA PRO A 333 -16.14 -7.26 -14.11
C PRO A 333 -14.81 -7.21 -13.36
N LEU A 334 -14.73 -7.74 -12.14
CA LEU A 334 -13.49 -7.75 -11.37
C LEU A 334 -12.48 -8.73 -11.97
N VAL A 335 -12.95 -9.93 -12.34
CA VAL A 335 -12.12 -10.93 -13.02
C VAL A 335 -11.65 -10.45 -14.39
N GLU A 336 -12.54 -9.87 -15.21
CA GLU A 336 -12.21 -9.33 -16.53
C GLU A 336 -11.13 -8.24 -16.50
N ASN A 337 -11.03 -7.48 -15.40
CA ASN A 337 -10.08 -6.39 -15.23
C ASN A 337 -8.83 -6.78 -14.41
N ASN A 338 -8.63 -8.07 -14.10
CA ASN A 338 -7.54 -8.57 -13.25
C ASN A 338 -7.52 -7.95 -11.84
N GLU A 339 -8.70 -7.64 -11.29
CA GLU A 339 -8.89 -7.13 -9.93
C GLU A 339 -8.90 -8.30 -8.92
N GLU A 340 -7.88 -9.16 -8.94
CA GLU A 340 -7.90 -10.45 -8.23
C GLU A 340 -8.08 -10.27 -6.71
N LEU A 341 -7.53 -9.21 -6.12
CA LEU A 341 -7.74 -8.90 -4.70
C LEU A 341 -9.23 -8.63 -4.41
N MET A 342 -9.88 -7.77 -5.20
CA MET A 342 -11.32 -7.51 -5.04
C MET A 342 -12.17 -8.73 -5.34
N ALA A 343 -11.79 -9.54 -6.34
CA ALA A 343 -12.45 -10.80 -6.63
C ALA A 343 -12.32 -11.78 -5.45
N ALA A 344 -11.16 -11.84 -4.79
CA ALA A 344 -10.96 -12.66 -3.60
C ALA A 344 -11.85 -12.21 -2.43
N TRP A 345 -11.98 -10.91 -2.19
CA TRP A 345 -12.91 -10.36 -1.18
C TRP A 345 -14.37 -10.73 -1.47
N VAL A 346 -14.80 -10.65 -2.73
CA VAL A 346 -16.15 -11.05 -3.19
C VAL A 346 -16.36 -12.56 -3.03
N HIS A 347 -15.37 -13.37 -3.38
CA HIS A 347 -15.43 -14.81 -3.20
C HIS A 347 -15.54 -15.22 -1.74
N ARG A 348 -14.81 -14.54 -0.85
CA ARG A 348 -14.89 -14.74 0.60
C ARG A 348 -16.28 -14.39 1.15
N ASP A 349 -16.88 -13.28 0.72
CA ASP A 349 -18.28 -12.96 1.11
C ASP A 349 -19.30 -13.92 0.49
N LEU A 350 -19.04 -14.44 -0.72
CA LEU A 350 -19.85 -15.50 -1.32
C LEU A 350 -19.78 -16.80 -0.51
N CYS A 351 -18.60 -17.15 0.02
CA CYS A 351 -18.44 -18.28 0.93
C CYS A 351 -19.36 -18.14 2.16
N GLU A 352 -19.34 -16.98 2.82
CA GLU A 352 -20.16 -16.72 4.01
C GLU A 352 -21.67 -16.75 3.71
N VAL A 353 -22.13 -16.02 2.69
CA VAL A 353 -23.56 -15.97 2.37
C VAL A 353 -24.11 -17.33 1.90
N LEU A 354 -23.31 -18.13 1.19
CA LEU A 354 -23.73 -19.45 0.75
C LEU A 354 -23.73 -20.46 1.89
N MET A 355 -22.83 -20.32 2.86
CA MET A 355 -22.87 -21.07 4.11
C MET A 355 -24.19 -20.81 4.85
N ASP A 356 -24.62 -19.55 4.97
CA ASP A 356 -25.87 -19.19 5.64
C ASP A 356 -27.12 -19.68 4.88
N LEU A 357 -27.03 -19.76 3.55
CA LEU A 357 -28.05 -20.40 2.70
C LEU A 357 -28.03 -21.94 2.77
N GLY A 358 -27.12 -22.55 3.52
CA GLY A 358 -26.96 -24.01 3.62
C GLY A 358 -26.34 -24.66 2.37
N ARG A 359 -25.75 -23.86 1.47
CA ARG A 359 -25.12 -24.31 0.22
C ARG A 359 -23.61 -24.53 0.42
N TYR A 360 -23.26 -25.49 1.28
CA TYR A 360 -21.90 -25.67 1.77
C TYR A 360 -20.87 -26.01 0.69
N ASP A 361 -21.22 -26.82 -0.31
CA ASP A 361 -20.29 -27.17 -1.40
C ASP A 361 -19.91 -25.92 -2.22
N SER A 362 -20.90 -25.11 -2.59
CA SER A 362 -20.65 -23.84 -3.29
C SER A 362 -19.90 -22.84 -2.41
N ALA A 363 -20.17 -22.82 -1.09
CA ALA A 363 -19.42 -21.98 -0.15
C ALA A 363 -17.93 -22.38 -0.14
N HIS A 364 -17.64 -23.68 -0.06
CA HIS A 364 -16.28 -24.21 -0.09
C HIS A 364 -15.56 -23.85 -1.39
N GLU A 365 -16.21 -24.02 -2.55
CA GLU A 365 -15.64 -23.64 -3.87
C GLU A 365 -15.23 -22.18 -3.91
N HIS A 366 -16.07 -21.28 -3.39
CA HIS A 366 -15.75 -19.86 -3.34
C HIS A 366 -14.65 -19.52 -2.32
N GLY A 367 -14.61 -20.18 -1.17
CA GLY A 367 -13.48 -20.04 -0.23
C GLY A 367 -12.15 -20.47 -0.86
N GLN A 368 -12.12 -21.59 -1.59
CA GLN A 368 -10.92 -22.03 -2.32
C GLN A 368 -10.52 -21.05 -3.43
N ALA A 369 -11.50 -20.51 -4.17
CA ALA A 369 -11.25 -19.50 -5.19
C ALA A 369 -10.62 -18.22 -4.59
N ALA A 370 -11.07 -17.79 -3.40
CA ALA A 370 -10.48 -16.65 -2.71
C ALA A 370 -9.01 -16.90 -2.33
N LEU A 371 -8.68 -18.08 -1.79
CA LEU A 371 -7.29 -18.45 -1.44
C LEU A 371 -6.38 -18.53 -2.67
N ALA A 372 -6.89 -19.01 -3.81
CA ALA A 372 -6.13 -19.08 -5.05
C ALA A 372 -5.75 -17.69 -5.61
N LEU A 373 -6.60 -16.69 -5.37
CA LEU A 373 -6.39 -15.31 -5.85
C LEU A 373 -5.59 -14.44 -4.87
N ALA A 374 -5.54 -14.81 -3.59
CA ALA A 374 -4.90 -14.05 -2.53
C ALA A 374 -4.00 -14.93 -1.65
N PRO A 375 -2.78 -15.29 -2.12
CA PRO A 375 -1.82 -16.06 -1.34
C PRO A 375 -1.48 -15.39 -0.01
N GLN A 376 -1.21 -16.20 1.02
CA GLN A 376 -0.95 -15.74 2.39
C GLN A 376 0.17 -14.69 2.46
N GLU A 377 1.24 -14.81 1.68
CA GLU A 377 2.36 -13.86 1.72
C GLU A 377 1.95 -12.45 1.25
N GLN A 378 0.92 -12.36 0.41
CA GLN A 378 0.48 -11.11 -0.22
C GLN A 378 -0.71 -10.49 0.53
N ALA A 379 -1.61 -11.30 1.06
CA ALA A 379 -2.81 -10.83 1.75
C ALA A 379 -3.10 -11.68 3.01
N PRO A 380 -2.22 -11.66 4.03
CA PRO A 380 -2.37 -12.47 5.24
C PRO A 380 -3.69 -12.19 5.96
N LEU A 381 -4.13 -10.93 5.99
CA LEU A 381 -5.41 -10.56 6.59
C LEU A 381 -6.60 -11.25 5.91
N LEU A 382 -6.68 -11.18 4.57
CA LEU A 382 -7.75 -11.80 3.80
C LEU A 382 -7.67 -13.33 3.86
N CYS A 383 -6.48 -13.90 3.73
CA CYS A 383 -6.27 -15.35 3.84
C CYS A 383 -6.77 -15.90 5.19
N GLY A 384 -6.48 -15.19 6.29
CA GLY A 384 -6.99 -15.53 7.61
C GLY A 384 -8.52 -15.54 7.68
N GLN A 385 -9.16 -14.53 7.09
CA GLN A 385 -10.64 -14.44 7.05
C GLN A 385 -11.25 -15.57 6.22
N VAL A 386 -10.67 -15.89 5.06
CA VAL A 386 -11.17 -16.99 4.23
C VAL A 386 -11.05 -18.33 4.95
N HIS A 387 -9.93 -18.57 5.63
CA HIS A 387 -9.76 -19.78 6.43
C HIS A 387 -10.74 -19.84 7.60
N GLU A 388 -11.04 -18.71 8.25
CA GLU A 388 -12.11 -18.64 9.25
C GLU A 388 -13.47 -19.03 8.65
N SER A 389 -13.87 -18.44 7.50
CA SER A 389 -15.14 -18.78 6.85
C SER A 389 -15.21 -20.27 6.47
N LEU A 390 -14.12 -20.83 5.93
CA LEU A 390 -14.03 -22.25 5.59
C LEU A 390 -14.09 -23.17 6.83
N ALA A 391 -13.52 -22.75 7.96
CA ALA A 391 -13.62 -23.48 9.21
C ALA A 391 -15.07 -23.57 9.69
N TRP A 392 -15.83 -22.48 9.58
CA TRP A 392 -17.25 -22.45 9.89
C TRP A 392 -18.08 -23.32 8.94
N VAL A 393 -17.77 -23.32 7.65
CA VAL A 393 -18.40 -24.21 6.66
C VAL A 393 -18.18 -25.68 7.05
N ALA A 394 -16.93 -26.09 7.33
CA ALA A 394 -16.60 -27.46 7.72
C ALA A 394 -17.33 -27.88 9.02
N ARG A 395 -17.37 -26.98 10.02
CA ARG A 395 -18.13 -27.20 11.25
C ARG A 395 -19.62 -27.42 10.98
N LYS A 396 -20.24 -26.63 10.08
CA LYS A 396 -21.67 -26.77 9.72
C LYS A 396 -21.95 -28.08 8.97
N GLN A 397 -20.97 -28.61 8.26
CA GLN A 397 -21.02 -29.93 7.62
C GLN A 397 -20.74 -31.09 8.59
N GLY A 398 -20.28 -30.80 9.81
CA GLY A 398 -19.94 -31.81 10.83
C GLY A 398 -18.51 -32.33 10.75
N ASP A 399 -17.66 -31.76 9.89
CA ASP A 399 -16.25 -32.12 9.78
C ASP A 399 -15.41 -31.27 10.74
N HIS A 400 -15.27 -31.76 11.97
CA HIS A 400 -14.57 -31.08 13.05
C HIS A 400 -13.05 -31.05 12.86
N ASP A 401 -12.46 -32.07 12.22
CA ASP A 401 -11.03 -32.10 11.92
C ASP A 401 -10.67 -31.05 10.87
N LEU A 402 -11.45 -30.98 9.78
CA LEU A 402 -11.24 -29.95 8.76
C LEU A 402 -11.49 -28.54 9.30
N ALA A 403 -12.46 -28.37 10.20
CA ALA A 403 -12.69 -27.09 10.87
C ALA A 403 -11.47 -26.65 11.70
N ARG A 404 -10.89 -27.57 12.49
CA ARG A 404 -9.65 -27.31 13.26
C ARG A 404 -8.51 -26.88 12.34
N ASP A 405 -8.24 -27.66 11.30
CA ASP A 405 -7.15 -27.40 10.36
C ASP A 405 -7.29 -26.01 9.71
N HIS A 406 -8.52 -25.58 9.39
CA HIS A 406 -8.77 -24.25 8.88
C HIS A 406 -8.57 -23.15 9.94
N PHE A 407 -8.99 -23.33 11.19
CA PHE A 407 -8.68 -22.38 12.26
C PHE A 407 -7.17 -22.23 12.51
N GLU A 408 -6.40 -23.31 12.46
CA GLU A 408 -4.94 -23.26 12.59
C GLU A 408 -4.25 -22.51 11.43
N ARG A 409 -4.77 -22.68 10.21
CA ARG A 409 -4.32 -21.88 9.06
C ARG A 409 -4.71 -20.42 9.19
N ALA A 410 -5.91 -20.12 9.68
CA ALA A 410 -6.33 -18.75 9.96
C ALA A 410 -5.41 -18.08 11.00
N TRP A 411 -5.06 -18.79 12.07
CA TRP A 411 -4.06 -18.35 13.05
C TRP A 411 -2.71 -18.05 12.40
N SER A 412 -2.20 -18.96 11.56
CA SER A 412 -0.92 -18.80 10.86
C SER A 412 -0.89 -17.57 9.96
N CYS A 413 -2.04 -17.18 9.40
CA CYS A 413 -2.18 -15.96 8.60
C CYS A 413 -2.20 -14.69 9.45
N TYR A 414 -2.86 -14.72 10.62
CA TYR A 414 -2.96 -13.55 11.50
C TYR A 414 -1.76 -13.32 12.41
N ALA A 415 -1.00 -14.38 12.74
CA ALA A 415 0.11 -14.31 13.68
C ALA A 415 1.19 -13.26 13.29
N PRO A 416 1.61 -13.15 12.02
CA PRO A 416 2.57 -12.12 11.61
C PRO A 416 2.07 -10.68 11.75
N LEU A 417 0.75 -10.47 11.89
CA LEU A 417 0.12 -9.14 11.96
C LEU A 417 -0.07 -8.65 13.40
N ASP A 418 0.38 -9.41 14.41
CA ASP A 418 0.10 -9.17 15.83
C ASP A 418 -1.40 -8.89 16.11
N SER A 419 -2.27 -9.57 15.36
CA SER A 419 -3.71 -9.34 15.40
C SER A 419 -4.34 -10.04 16.60
N PRO A 420 -5.27 -9.40 17.34
CA PRO A 420 -6.05 -10.09 18.38
C PRO A 420 -6.88 -11.26 17.81
N LEU A 421 -7.15 -11.25 16.49
CA LEU A 421 -7.81 -12.36 15.79
C LEU A 421 -6.95 -13.63 15.83
N ALA A 422 -5.62 -13.52 15.87
CA ALA A 422 -4.76 -14.71 15.94
C ALA A 422 -5.08 -15.53 17.20
N VAL A 423 -5.14 -14.88 18.36
CA VAL A 423 -5.47 -15.55 19.62
C VAL A 423 -6.87 -16.17 19.57
N GLN A 424 -7.84 -15.46 18.97
CA GLN A 424 -9.20 -15.99 18.80
C GLN A 424 -9.21 -17.26 17.94
N MET A 425 -8.52 -17.26 16.80
CA MET A 425 -8.44 -18.43 15.91
C MET A 425 -7.76 -19.62 16.59
N LEU A 426 -6.72 -19.38 17.40
CA LEU A 426 -6.07 -20.43 18.19
C LEU A 426 -7.02 -21.01 19.25
N VAL A 427 -7.78 -20.18 19.94
CA VAL A 427 -8.79 -20.67 20.91
C VAL A 427 -9.87 -21.49 20.19
N SER A 428 -10.36 -20.98 19.05
CA SER A 428 -11.34 -21.70 18.24
C SER A 428 -10.83 -23.04 17.73
N SER A 429 -9.55 -23.20 17.39
CA SER A 429 -9.02 -24.52 16.99
C SER A 429 -8.97 -25.50 18.17
N LEU A 430 -8.64 -25.01 19.37
CA LEU A 430 -8.59 -25.83 20.59
C LEU A 430 -9.95 -26.35 21.05
N ASP A 431 -11.04 -25.63 20.76
CA ASP A 431 -12.40 -26.09 21.06
C ASP A 431 -12.75 -27.42 20.37
N PHE A 432 -12.06 -27.79 19.29
CA PHE A 432 -12.22 -29.07 18.59
C PHE A 432 -11.25 -30.17 19.07
N THR A 433 -10.33 -29.85 19.99
CA THR A 433 -9.37 -30.82 20.57
C THR A 433 -9.89 -31.50 21.83
N ASN A 434 -10.87 -30.89 22.52
CA ASN A 434 -11.52 -31.49 23.67
C ASN A 434 -12.90 -32.03 23.26
N PRO A 435 -13.12 -33.36 23.27
CA PRO A 435 -14.47 -33.88 23.16
C PRO A 435 -15.26 -33.34 24.36
N SER A 436 -16.37 -32.66 24.08
CA SER A 436 -17.36 -32.26 25.09
C SER A 436 -17.67 -33.48 25.97
N THR A 437 -17.26 -33.45 27.24
CA THR A 437 -17.70 -34.41 28.26
C THR A 437 -19.18 -34.31 28.52
#